data_AF-A0A7H8L5S8-F1
#
_entry.id   AF-A0A7H8L5S8-F1
#
_cell.length_a   1.000
_cell.length_b   1.000
_cell.length_c   1.000
_cell.angle_alpha   90.00
_cell.angle_beta   90.00
_cell.angle_gamma   90.00
#
_symmetry.space_group_name_H-M   'P 1'
#
loop_
_entity.id
_entity.type
_entity.pdbx_description
1 polymer ?
#
loop_
_entity_poly.entity_id
_entity_poly.type
_entity_poly.pdbx_seq_one_letter_code
_entity_poly.pdbx_strand_id
1 'polypeptide(L)'
;MHRVPGEAVALERDAAGWRLRLADGRELPADRVVLATGHPVTGLTGEQAELAAFAAARPGATYVRGDSAADMPLSGIAAGSRVAVLGMGLSFYDVVAALTTGRGGRFAEDGRGGLRYLPSGREPLIVAGSRSGVPMPARGLNQKAPDWRYTARLFTPERIGALRADGPLDFLADVWPWLDAEMQLVYHGTAVRARYGAEVEQCYLDSCVEDVLAEGPEAAERIARATAERFGVQELEPLDVRRLARPFAGRSYPGPAQFAAALADLLAADLAAARLGNHDGPLKAALDVIRDVRGTVRTAVDDGGLTARSHREDFLGWFAPLSGFLAAGPPLSRLRETLALLESGLLEVVGPAARFTADEATGAFRVESAQVAGSARSCATLIDARIPGADLDLDPAPLTRQLVAAGLWTSWANEAGGESFDTGGVAVTAAPYRPLDVIGEPVEGLYVLGIPTEGQRWFMQVGSTRPGPWTQFTADADAVAADALAGLPRIAVLPALTGGPALTGGGS
;
A
#
# COMPACT_ATOMS: atom_id res chain seq x y z
N MET A 1 1.75 -24.18 20.48
CA MET A 1 0.97 -22.93 20.45
C MET A 1 -0.43 -23.24 20.96
N HIS A 2 -0.91 -22.52 21.99
CA HIS A 2 -2.29 -22.65 22.49
C HIS A 2 -3.08 -21.43 22.00
N ARG A 3 -4.19 -21.65 21.28
CA ARG A 3 -5.04 -20.56 20.77
C ARG A 3 -6.23 -20.38 21.70
N VAL A 4 -6.36 -19.18 22.27
CA VAL A 4 -7.52 -18.78 23.08
C VAL A 4 -8.37 -17.81 22.26
N PRO A 5 -9.59 -18.18 21.84
CA PRO A 5 -10.49 -17.23 21.19
C PRO A 5 -11.08 -16.27 22.22
N GLY A 6 -11.04 -14.97 21.93
CA GLY A 6 -11.63 -13.92 22.74
C GLY A 6 -11.13 -12.54 22.32
N GLU A 7 -11.88 -11.50 22.66
CA GLU A 7 -11.47 -10.11 22.48
C GLU A 7 -10.67 -9.68 23.71
N ALA A 8 -9.42 -9.26 23.52
CA ALA A 8 -8.63 -8.65 24.58
C ALA A 8 -9.10 -7.21 24.82
N VAL A 9 -9.32 -6.84 26.08
CA VAL A 9 -9.88 -5.52 26.44
C VAL A 9 -9.06 -4.75 27.46
N ALA A 10 -8.14 -5.40 28.18
CA ALA A 10 -7.21 -4.74 29.07
C ALA A 10 -5.96 -5.58 29.27
N LEU A 11 -4.84 -4.90 29.50
CA LEU A 11 -3.57 -5.49 29.88
C LEU A 11 -3.01 -4.74 31.08
N GLU A 12 -2.72 -5.46 32.16
CA GLU A 12 -2.20 -4.91 33.40
C GLU A 12 -0.93 -5.65 33.82
N ARG A 13 -0.03 -4.95 34.52
CA ARG A 13 1.17 -5.54 35.11
C ARG A 13 0.96 -5.73 36.60
N ASP A 14 1.20 -6.94 37.10
CA ASP A 14 1.22 -7.26 38.53
C ASP A 14 2.61 -7.76 38.97
N ALA A 15 2.75 -8.14 40.24
CA ALA A 15 4.01 -8.63 40.78
C ALA A 15 4.50 -9.96 40.16
N ALA A 16 3.60 -10.71 39.54
CA ALA A 16 3.88 -12.01 38.91
C ALA A 16 4.12 -11.90 37.39
N GLY A 17 3.81 -10.77 36.77
CA GLY A 17 4.02 -10.54 35.33
C GLY A 17 2.91 -9.71 34.72
N TRP A 18 2.46 -10.13 33.54
CA TRP A 18 1.35 -9.52 32.81
C TRP A 18 0.06 -10.31 32.98
N ARG A 19 -1.06 -9.59 32.99
CA ARG A 19 -2.41 -10.14 33.07
C ARG A 19 -3.25 -9.55 31.95
N LEU A 20 -3.62 -10.38 30.99
CA LEU A 20 -4.51 -10.03 29.89
C LEU A 20 -5.95 -10.35 30.28
N ARG A 21 -6.85 -9.38 30.22
CA ARG A 21 -8.29 -9.57 30.44
C ARG A 21 -9.02 -9.62 29.11
N LEU A 22 -9.87 -10.64 28.94
CA LEU A 22 -10.77 -10.78 27.81
C LEU A 22 -12.14 -10.17 28.10
N ALA A 23 -12.89 -9.83 27.05
CA ALA A 23 -14.22 -9.22 27.14
C ALA A 23 -15.24 -10.09 27.92
N ASP A 24 -15.05 -11.41 27.96
CA ASP A 24 -15.88 -12.34 28.73
C ASP A 24 -15.45 -12.52 30.19
N GLY A 25 -14.49 -11.71 30.65
CA GLY A 25 -14.01 -11.69 32.04
C GLY A 25 -12.92 -12.72 32.34
N ARG A 26 -12.54 -13.59 31.39
CA ARG A 26 -11.38 -14.47 31.58
C ARG A 26 -10.09 -13.66 31.68
N GLU A 27 -9.19 -14.10 32.54
CA GLU A 27 -7.86 -13.53 32.71
C GLU A 27 -6.78 -14.55 32.35
N LEU A 28 -5.77 -14.10 31.61
CA LEU A 28 -4.66 -14.93 31.16
C LEU A 28 -3.34 -14.33 31.69
N PRO A 29 -2.58 -15.07 32.52
CA PRO A 29 -1.26 -14.64 32.94
C PRO A 29 -0.23 -14.83 31.82
N ALA A 30 0.76 -13.95 31.74
CA ALA A 30 1.88 -14.04 30.81
C ALA A 30 3.16 -13.42 31.38
N ASP A 31 4.32 -14.02 31.13
CA ASP A 31 5.61 -13.41 31.48
C ASP A 31 5.98 -12.25 30.54
N ARG A 32 5.56 -12.36 29.28
CA ARG A 32 5.86 -11.43 28.17
C ARG A 32 4.66 -11.34 27.24
N VAL A 33 4.44 -10.15 26.65
CA VAL A 33 3.30 -9.90 25.75
C VAL A 33 3.76 -9.24 24.47
N VAL A 34 3.36 -9.80 23.33
CA VAL A 34 3.58 -9.21 22.01
C VAL A 34 2.23 -8.76 21.45
N LEU A 35 2.07 -7.45 21.25
CA LEU A 35 0.88 -6.85 20.67
C LEU A 35 1.03 -6.76 19.14
N ALA A 36 0.28 -7.61 18.44
CA ALA A 36 0.23 -7.69 16.98
C ALA A 36 -1.22 -7.53 16.48
N THR A 37 -1.87 -6.44 16.89
CA THR A 37 -3.32 -6.21 16.74
C THR A 37 -3.78 -5.93 15.30
N GLY A 38 -2.85 -5.70 14.36
CA GLY A 38 -3.17 -5.55 12.94
C GLY A 38 -3.76 -4.17 12.59
N HIS A 39 -4.63 -4.13 11.58
CA HIS A 39 -5.30 -2.89 11.14
C HIS A 39 -6.32 -2.42 12.18
N PRO A 40 -6.21 -1.18 12.69
CA PRO A 40 -7.20 -0.62 13.59
C PRO A 40 -8.45 -0.14 12.84
N VAL A 41 -9.56 -0.08 13.57
CA VAL A 41 -10.83 0.47 13.07
C VAL A 41 -10.97 1.90 13.61
N THR A 42 -10.20 2.83 13.05
CA THR A 42 -10.14 4.21 13.55
C THR A 42 -11.48 4.96 13.38
N GLY A 43 -11.69 5.94 14.26
CA GLY A 43 -12.80 6.88 14.18
C GLY A 43 -12.76 7.66 12.87
N LEU A 44 -13.94 7.91 12.29
CA LEU A 44 -14.06 8.67 11.05
C LEU A 44 -13.83 10.16 11.33
N THR A 45 -13.12 10.84 10.43
CA THR A 45 -12.84 12.28 10.53
C THR A 45 -13.20 13.01 9.24
N GLY A 46 -13.35 14.34 9.32
CA GLY A 46 -13.62 15.22 8.19
C GLY A 46 -14.79 14.73 7.31
N GLU A 47 -14.56 14.70 5.99
CA GLU A 47 -15.55 14.30 4.98
C GLU A 47 -16.15 12.90 5.24
N GLN A 48 -15.37 11.95 5.78
CA GLN A 48 -15.90 10.61 6.09
C GLN A 48 -16.93 10.65 7.22
N ALA A 49 -16.68 11.47 8.25
CA ALA A 49 -17.61 11.65 9.36
C ALA A 49 -18.90 12.34 8.89
N GLU A 50 -18.79 13.34 8.02
CA GLU A 50 -19.94 14.02 7.42
C GLU A 50 -20.82 13.08 6.59
N LEU A 51 -20.20 12.26 5.73
CA LEU A 51 -20.91 11.27 4.90
C LEU A 51 -21.58 10.18 5.76
N ALA A 52 -20.91 9.73 6.82
CA ALA A 52 -21.46 8.75 7.75
C ALA A 52 -22.64 9.33 8.56
N ALA A 53 -22.52 10.56 9.06
CA ALA A 53 -23.57 11.25 9.79
C ALA A 53 -24.80 11.49 8.91
N PHE A 54 -24.60 11.87 7.65
CA PHE A 54 -25.66 12.01 6.66
C PHE A 54 -26.46 10.71 6.48
N ALA A 55 -25.77 9.57 6.34
CA ALA A 55 -26.40 8.26 6.23
C ALA A 55 -27.18 7.88 7.50
N ALA A 56 -26.59 8.12 8.67
CA ALA A 56 -27.21 7.79 9.96
C ALA A 56 -28.53 8.57 10.17
N ALA A 57 -28.63 9.79 9.65
CA ALA A 57 -29.85 10.60 9.74
C ALA A 57 -30.94 10.20 8.73
N ARG A 58 -30.66 9.30 7.78
CA ARG A 58 -31.52 9.03 6.61
C ARG A 58 -31.67 7.54 6.34
N PRO A 59 -32.85 6.94 6.58
CA PRO A 59 -33.07 5.51 6.36
C PRO A 59 -32.82 5.02 4.92
N GLY A 60 -32.92 5.91 3.92
CA GLY A 60 -32.70 5.61 2.51
C GLY A 60 -31.25 5.73 2.04
N ALA A 61 -30.34 6.22 2.88
CA ALA A 61 -28.92 6.38 2.56
C ALA A 61 -28.07 5.39 3.36
N THR A 62 -27.07 4.79 2.72
CA THR A 62 -26.17 3.82 3.36
C THR A 62 -24.72 4.21 3.13
N TYR A 63 -23.99 4.46 4.20
CA TYR A 63 -22.53 4.62 4.16
C TYR A 63 -21.88 3.34 4.69
N VAL A 64 -21.11 2.67 3.83
CA VAL A 64 -20.28 1.52 4.21
C VAL A 64 -18.87 2.05 4.45
N ARG A 65 -18.45 2.04 5.73
CA ARG A 65 -17.11 2.48 6.13
C ARG A 65 -16.02 1.60 5.50
N GLY A 66 -14.83 2.19 5.39
CA GLY A 66 -13.63 1.50 4.93
C GLY A 66 -13.15 0.43 5.89
N ASP A 67 -12.84 -0.74 5.33
CA ASP A 67 -12.32 -1.92 6.02
C ASP A 67 -11.80 -2.94 4.98
N SER A 68 -11.34 -4.11 5.43
CA SER A 68 -11.22 -5.30 4.60
C SER A 68 -12.55 -5.61 3.91
N ALA A 69 -12.54 -5.77 2.59
CA ALA A 69 -13.75 -6.08 1.81
C ALA A 69 -14.44 -7.39 2.24
N ALA A 70 -13.70 -8.31 2.90
CA ALA A 70 -14.24 -9.54 3.45
C ALA A 70 -15.13 -9.30 4.68
N ASP A 71 -14.88 -8.21 5.42
CA ASP A 71 -15.56 -7.86 6.67
C ASP A 71 -16.64 -6.78 6.46
N MET A 72 -16.62 -6.11 5.31
CA MET A 72 -17.64 -5.15 4.92
C MET A 72 -19.01 -5.83 4.68
N PRO A 73 -20.15 -5.19 5.04
CA PRO A 73 -21.51 -5.70 4.82
C PRO A 73 -21.98 -5.56 3.36
N LEU A 74 -21.15 -5.93 2.38
CA LEU A 74 -21.41 -5.75 0.95
C LEU A 74 -22.55 -6.61 0.42
N SER A 75 -22.86 -7.72 1.11
CA SER A 75 -23.94 -8.64 0.74
C SER A 75 -25.34 -8.04 0.87
N GLY A 76 -25.51 -7.01 1.71
CA GLY A 76 -26.78 -6.30 1.92
C GLY A 76 -27.16 -5.33 0.81
N ILE A 77 -26.24 -5.02 -0.11
CA ILE A 77 -26.51 -4.12 -1.24
C ILE A 77 -27.46 -4.78 -2.24
N ALA A 78 -28.51 -4.05 -2.62
CA ALA A 78 -29.56 -4.54 -3.51
C ALA A 78 -29.09 -4.63 -4.98
N ALA A 79 -29.53 -5.68 -5.67
CA ALA A 79 -29.32 -5.84 -7.10
C ALA A 79 -29.91 -4.67 -7.90
N GLY A 80 -29.23 -4.24 -8.96
CA GLY A 80 -29.65 -3.12 -9.81
C GLY A 80 -29.60 -1.72 -9.17
N SER A 81 -29.33 -1.62 -7.86
CA SER A 81 -29.13 -0.33 -7.19
C SER A 81 -27.84 0.34 -7.66
N ARG A 82 -27.80 1.68 -7.62
CA ARG A 82 -26.58 2.43 -7.93
C ARG A 82 -25.78 2.68 -6.66
N VAL A 83 -24.52 2.24 -6.67
CA VAL A 83 -23.61 2.32 -5.53
C VAL A 83 -22.36 3.11 -5.91
N ALA A 84 -22.08 4.14 -5.11
CA ALA A 84 -20.86 4.89 -5.21
C ALA A 84 -19.71 4.15 -4.53
N VAL A 85 -18.52 4.14 -5.13
CA VAL A 85 -17.31 3.58 -4.54
C VAL A 85 -16.20 4.63 -4.51
N LEU A 86 -15.83 5.03 -3.29
CA LEU A 86 -14.78 6.01 -3.03
C LEU A 86 -13.43 5.32 -2.93
N GLY A 87 -12.52 5.71 -3.81
CA GLY A 87 -11.17 5.14 -3.89
C GLY A 87 -11.10 3.98 -4.87
N MET A 88 -10.02 3.94 -5.65
CA MET A 88 -9.77 2.91 -6.65
C MET A 88 -8.38 2.27 -6.48
N GLY A 89 -7.99 2.02 -5.21
CA GLY A 89 -6.73 1.36 -4.81
C GLY A 89 -6.81 -0.17 -4.87
N LEU A 90 -5.99 -0.89 -4.10
CA LEU A 90 -6.04 -2.37 -4.05
C LEU A 90 -7.40 -2.91 -3.58
N SER A 91 -7.89 -2.43 -2.45
CA SER A 91 -9.14 -2.83 -1.81
C SER A 91 -10.38 -2.60 -2.71
N PHE A 92 -10.30 -1.65 -3.64
CA PHE A 92 -11.35 -1.45 -4.65
C PHE A 92 -11.60 -2.71 -5.48
N TYR A 93 -10.54 -3.44 -5.86
CA TYR A 93 -10.69 -4.67 -6.65
C TYR A 93 -11.44 -5.75 -5.86
N ASP A 94 -11.25 -5.82 -4.55
CA ASP A 94 -11.94 -6.79 -3.69
C ASP A 94 -13.41 -6.39 -3.49
N VAL A 95 -13.70 -5.09 -3.32
CA VAL A 95 -15.08 -4.56 -3.30
C VAL A 95 -15.79 -4.87 -4.61
N VAL A 96 -15.17 -4.58 -5.76
CA VAL A 96 -15.74 -4.88 -7.08
C VAL A 96 -15.95 -6.38 -7.24
N ALA A 97 -14.98 -7.22 -6.85
CA ALA A 97 -15.10 -8.66 -6.94
C ALA A 97 -16.28 -9.18 -6.09
N ALA A 98 -16.47 -8.66 -4.87
CA ALA A 98 -17.59 -9.01 -3.99
C ALA A 98 -18.95 -8.60 -4.59
N LEU A 99 -19.02 -7.44 -5.26
CA LEU A 99 -20.24 -6.92 -5.90
C LEU A 99 -20.54 -7.56 -7.27
N THR A 100 -19.59 -8.27 -7.87
CA THR A 100 -19.70 -8.87 -9.21
C THR A 100 -19.62 -10.39 -9.15
N THR A 101 -18.42 -10.96 -9.15
CA THR A 101 -18.20 -12.41 -9.06
C THR A 101 -18.75 -13.02 -7.77
N GLY A 102 -18.68 -12.30 -6.65
CA GLY A 102 -19.31 -12.67 -5.38
C GLY A 102 -20.84 -12.72 -5.45
N ARG A 103 -21.43 -12.08 -6.47
CA ARG A 103 -22.87 -12.17 -6.80
C ARG A 103 -23.17 -13.18 -7.90
N GLY A 104 -22.18 -13.92 -8.37
CA GLY A 104 -22.33 -15.04 -9.30
C GLY A 104 -22.14 -14.69 -10.78
N GLY A 105 -21.79 -13.45 -11.12
CA GLY A 105 -21.36 -13.11 -12.46
C GLY A 105 -19.99 -13.69 -12.80
N ARG A 106 -19.67 -13.74 -14.09
CA ARG A 106 -18.54 -14.52 -14.60
C ARG A 106 -17.81 -13.78 -15.70
N PHE A 107 -16.49 -13.96 -15.78
CA PHE A 107 -15.70 -13.51 -16.92
C PHE A 107 -15.55 -14.65 -17.92
N ALA A 108 -15.73 -14.35 -19.20
CA ALA A 108 -15.48 -15.27 -20.30
C ALA A 108 -14.50 -14.62 -21.29
N GLU A 109 -13.61 -15.40 -21.89
CA GLU A 109 -12.77 -14.92 -22.99
C GLU A 109 -13.66 -14.46 -24.16
N ASP A 110 -13.29 -13.34 -24.80
CA ASP A 110 -14.04 -12.76 -25.91
C ASP A 110 -13.61 -13.30 -27.29
N GLY A 111 -12.60 -14.18 -27.32
CA GLY A 111 -12.00 -14.72 -28.55
C GLY A 111 -10.97 -13.82 -29.22
N ARG A 112 -10.66 -12.65 -28.66
CA ARG A 112 -9.69 -11.65 -29.15
C ARG A 112 -8.59 -11.33 -28.14
N GLY A 113 -8.49 -12.13 -27.07
CA GLY A 113 -7.54 -11.93 -25.97
C GLY A 113 -8.02 -10.93 -24.90
N GLY A 114 -9.27 -10.48 -24.99
CA GLY A 114 -9.97 -9.68 -24.00
C GLY A 114 -10.88 -10.52 -23.10
N LEU A 115 -11.58 -9.87 -22.19
CA LEU A 115 -12.58 -10.51 -21.33
C LEU A 115 -13.93 -9.86 -21.59
N ARG A 116 -15.00 -10.65 -21.58
CA ARG A 116 -16.39 -10.19 -21.53
C ARG A 116 -16.98 -10.60 -20.20
N TYR A 117 -17.61 -9.66 -19.50
CA TYR A 117 -18.36 -9.95 -18.29
C TYR A 117 -19.77 -10.47 -18.61
N LEU A 118 -20.19 -11.51 -17.89
CA LEU A 118 -21.52 -12.13 -17.96
C LEU A 118 -22.23 -11.88 -16.63
N PRO A 119 -23.18 -10.93 -16.57
CA PRO A 119 -23.88 -10.60 -15.34
C PRO A 119 -24.80 -11.74 -14.89
N SER A 120 -24.93 -11.88 -13.58
CA SER A 120 -25.90 -12.77 -12.95
C SER A 120 -27.28 -12.12 -12.77
N GLY A 121 -27.36 -10.78 -12.87
CA GLY A 121 -28.54 -9.98 -12.55
C GLY A 121 -28.67 -9.64 -11.07
N ARG A 122 -27.69 -10.03 -10.24
CA ARG A 122 -27.64 -9.72 -8.80
C ARG A 122 -26.65 -8.61 -8.45
N GLU A 123 -25.94 -8.09 -9.44
CA GLU A 123 -24.98 -7.00 -9.31
C GLU A 123 -25.68 -5.65 -9.13
N PRO A 124 -25.10 -4.72 -8.35
CA PRO A 124 -25.43 -3.30 -8.43
C PRO A 124 -24.76 -2.64 -9.65
N LEU A 125 -25.17 -1.42 -9.96
CA LEU A 125 -24.44 -0.51 -10.85
C LEU A 125 -23.39 0.25 -10.03
N ILE A 126 -22.11 0.04 -10.34
CA ILE A 126 -20.98 0.59 -9.60
C ILE A 126 -20.56 1.91 -10.23
N VAL A 127 -20.53 2.98 -9.44
CA VAL A 127 -20.03 4.30 -9.83
C VAL A 127 -18.81 4.64 -8.98
N ALA A 128 -17.63 4.48 -9.55
CA ALA A 128 -16.36 4.64 -8.85
C ALA A 128 -15.72 6.01 -9.10
N GLY A 129 -14.94 6.47 -8.13
CA GLY A 129 -14.20 7.72 -8.24
C GLY A 129 -12.95 7.72 -7.37
N SER A 130 -11.91 8.41 -7.85
CA SER A 130 -10.67 8.63 -7.09
C SER A 130 -10.03 9.96 -7.51
N ARG A 131 -8.98 10.36 -6.79
CA ARG A 131 -8.19 11.54 -7.14
C ARG A 131 -7.56 11.44 -8.54
N SER A 132 -7.06 10.27 -8.94
CA SER A 132 -6.43 10.07 -10.27
C SER A 132 -7.46 9.90 -11.39
N GLY A 133 -8.67 9.45 -11.06
CA GLY A 133 -9.64 9.00 -12.07
C GLY A 133 -9.27 7.67 -12.72
N VAL A 134 -8.29 6.94 -12.18
CA VAL A 134 -7.82 5.67 -12.73
C VAL A 134 -7.82 4.60 -11.64
N PRO A 135 -8.37 3.39 -11.90
CA PRO A 135 -8.08 2.22 -11.08
C PRO A 135 -6.58 1.96 -11.00
N MET A 136 -6.10 1.49 -9.85
CA MET A 136 -4.67 1.33 -9.65
C MET A 136 -4.02 0.42 -10.73
N PRO A 137 -2.96 0.87 -11.43
CA PRO A 137 -2.33 0.15 -12.55
C PRO A 137 -1.86 -1.26 -12.20
N ALA A 138 -1.80 -2.15 -13.20
CA ALA A 138 -1.35 -3.52 -13.00
C ALA A 138 0.16 -3.59 -12.70
N ARG A 139 0.57 -4.57 -11.90
CA ARG A 139 1.99 -4.94 -11.83
C ARG A 139 2.42 -5.61 -13.13
N GLY A 140 3.70 -5.44 -13.48
CA GLY A 140 4.33 -6.25 -14.52
C GLY A 140 4.32 -7.74 -14.15
N LEU A 141 4.22 -8.60 -15.17
CA LEU A 141 4.48 -10.03 -15.00
C LEU A 141 5.80 -10.23 -14.26
N ASN A 142 5.77 -11.02 -13.19
CA ASN A 142 6.97 -11.27 -12.40
C ASN A 142 7.88 -12.25 -13.16
N GLN A 143 9.03 -11.75 -13.59
CA GLN A 143 10.07 -12.51 -14.31
C GLN A 143 11.29 -12.78 -13.43
N LYS A 144 11.29 -12.24 -12.20
CA LYS A 144 12.36 -12.39 -11.22
C LYS A 144 12.18 -13.70 -10.46
N ALA A 145 13.26 -14.49 -10.37
CA ALA A 145 13.28 -15.74 -9.60
C ALA A 145 13.00 -15.50 -8.11
N PRO A 146 12.56 -16.52 -7.35
CA PRO A 146 12.26 -16.39 -5.92
C PRO A 146 13.44 -15.83 -5.09
N ASP A 147 14.66 -16.21 -5.41
CA ASP A 147 15.89 -15.80 -4.74
C ASP A 147 16.53 -14.55 -5.35
N TRP A 148 15.94 -13.96 -6.39
CA TRP A 148 16.47 -12.79 -7.07
C TRP A 148 16.50 -11.57 -6.14
N ARG A 149 17.64 -10.86 -6.17
CA ARG A 149 17.89 -9.64 -5.42
C ARG A 149 18.24 -8.49 -6.35
N TYR A 150 17.62 -7.35 -6.12
CA TYR A 150 18.01 -6.11 -6.76
C TYR A 150 19.18 -5.49 -6.01
N THR A 151 20.14 -4.96 -6.75
CA THR A 151 21.24 -4.17 -6.20
C THR A 151 21.20 -2.80 -6.88
N ALA A 152 20.75 -1.80 -6.13
CA ALA A 152 20.73 -0.42 -6.62
C ALA A 152 22.17 0.10 -6.83
N ARG A 153 22.39 0.94 -7.84
CA ARG A 153 23.72 1.52 -8.16
C ARG A 153 23.84 2.98 -7.73
N LEU A 154 22.72 3.70 -7.70
CA LEU A 154 22.60 5.10 -7.33
C LEU A 154 21.85 5.26 -6.00
N PHE A 155 20.71 4.59 -5.81
CA PHE A 155 19.93 4.69 -4.56
C PHE A 155 20.34 3.59 -3.55
N THR A 156 21.54 3.72 -2.97
CA THR A 156 22.10 2.69 -2.06
C THR A 156 21.91 3.03 -0.58
N PRO A 157 21.80 2.01 0.31
CA PRO A 157 21.74 2.23 1.77
C PRO A 157 22.90 3.05 2.32
N GLU A 158 24.12 2.85 1.80
CA GLU A 158 25.32 3.55 2.25
C GLU A 158 25.24 5.04 1.93
N ARG A 159 24.73 5.39 0.74
CA ARG A 159 24.57 6.78 0.31
C ARG A 159 23.52 7.50 1.15
N ILE A 160 22.35 6.89 1.30
CA ILE A 160 21.28 7.45 2.11
C ILE A 160 21.66 7.53 3.59
N GLY A 161 22.37 6.52 4.11
CA GLY A 161 22.92 6.54 5.46
C GLY A 161 23.94 7.66 5.66
N ALA A 162 24.80 7.92 4.67
CA ALA A 162 25.75 9.04 4.72
C ALA A 162 25.05 10.39 4.72
N LEU A 163 24.01 10.59 3.89
CA LEU A 163 23.21 11.82 3.92
C LEU A 163 22.56 12.02 5.29
N ARG A 164 21.96 10.96 5.85
CA ARG A 164 21.29 11.01 7.16
C ARG A 164 22.27 11.23 8.33
N ALA A 165 23.55 10.94 8.17
CA ALA A 165 24.54 11.11 9.23
C ALA A 165 24.70 12.57 9.68
N ASP A 166 24.40 13.53 8.81
CA ASP A 166 24.49 14.96 9.09
C ASP A 166 23.22 15.54 9.73
N GLY A 167 22.14 14.75 9.84
CA GLY A 167 20.87 15.15 10.46
C GLY A 167 19.63 14.61 9.73
N PRO A 168 18.44 15.07 10.16
CA PRO A 168 17.18 14.70 9.50
C PRO A 168 17.14 15.27 8.08
N LEU A 169 16.65 14.45 7.15
CA LEU A 169 16.60 14.76 5.72
C LEU A 169 15.31 15.47 5.31
N ASP A 170 15.37 16.18 4.19
CA ASP A 170 14.21 16.53 3.37
C ASP A 170 14.02 15.46 2.29
N PHE A 171 12.88 14.76 2.30
CA PHE A 171 12.63 13.67 1.37
C PHE A 171 12.67 14.11 -0.10
N LEU A 172 12.14 15.29 -0.43
CA LEU A 172 12.10 15.76 -1.81
C LEU A 172 13.45 16.29 -2.29
N ALA A 173 14.22 16.93 -1.41
CA ALA A 173 15.51 17.49 -1.76
C ALA A 173 16.65 16.45 -1.69
N ASP A 174 16.66 15.59 -0.66
CA ASP A 174 17.83 14.75 -0.36
C ASP A 174 17.64 13.28 -0.78
N VAL A 175 16.41 12.77 -0.79
CA VAL A 175 16.14 11.32 -1.01
C VAL A 175 15.59 11.05 -2.41
N TRP A 176 14.55 11.80 -2.79
CA TRP A 176 13.83 11.63 -4.05
C TRP A 176 14.73 11.71 -5.30
N PRO A 177 15.68 12.65 -5.42
CA PRO A 177 16.50 12.75 -6.63
C PRO A 177 17.30 11.47 -6.89
N TRP A 178 17.82 10.83 -5.84
CA TRP A 178 18.55 9.57 -5.98
C TRP A 178 17.64 8.39 -6.33
N LEU A 179 16.44 8.33 -5.77
CA LEU A 179 15.46 7.30 -6.12
C LEU A 179 14.99 7.45 -7.58
N ASP A 180 14.68 8.68 -8.01
CA ASP A 180 14.33 8.97 -9.40
C ASP A 180 15.49 8.60 -10.34
N ALA A 181 16.72 8.98 -10.00
CA ALA A 181 17.92 8.63 -10.76
C ALA A 181 18.07 7.11 -10.96
N GLU A 182 17.82 6.31 -9.92
CA GLU A 182 17.80 4.84 -10.01
C GLU A 182 16.69 4.34 -10.96
N MET A 183 15.50 4.95 -10.90
CA MET A 183 14.40 4.61 -11.79
C MET A 183 14.69 4.96 -13.25
N GLN A 184 15.30 6.12 -13.52
CA GLN A 184 15.74 6.52 -14.87
C GLN A 184 16.80 5.56 -15.42
N LEU A 185 17.79 5.21 -14.59
CA LEU A 185 18.84 4.25 -14.93
C LEU A 185 18.24 2.90 -15.36
N VAL A 186 17.29 2.36 -14.58
CA VAL A 186 16.63 1.09 -14.89
C VAL A 186 15.73 1.19 -16.11
N TYR A 187 14.99 2.29 -16.28
CA TYR A 187 14.09 2.50 -17.41
C TYR A 187 14.84 2.43 -18.74
N HIS A 188 15.88 3.25 -18.85
CA HIS A 188 16.70 3.31 -20.05
C HIS A 188 17.58 2.06 -20.22
N GLY A 189 18.18 1.55 -19.14
CA GLY A 189 18.98 0.32 -19.16
C GLY A 189 18.18 -0.91 -19.59
N THR A 190 16.92 -1.02 -19.15
CA THR A 190 16.02 -2.09 -19.59
C THR A 190 15.69 -1.99 -21.07
N ALA A 191 15.50 -0.77 -21.59
CA ALA A 191 15.29 -0.58 -23.03
C ALA A 191 16.53 -0.94 -23.86
N VAL A 192 17.73 -0.62 -23.36
CA VAL A 192 19.00 -1.07 -23.96
C VAL A 192 19.09 -2.59 -23.93
N ARG A 193 18.81 -3.24 -22.79
CA ARG A 193 18.77 -4.72 -22.68
C ARG A 193 17.80 -5.34 -23.68
N ALA A 194 16.57 -4.83 -23.75
CA ALA A 194 15.53 -5.37 -24.62
C ALA A 194 15.93 -5.35 -26.10
N ARG A 195 16.76 -4.38 -26.50
CA ARG A 195 17.20 -4.22 -27.88
C ARG A 195 18.53 -4.90 -28.20
N TYR A 196 19.47 -4.93 -27.26
CA TYR A 196 20.86 -5.30 -27.51
C TYR A 196 21.43 -6.37 -26.57
N GLY A 197 20.66 -6.80 -25.57
CA GLY A 197 21.07 -7.82 -24.60
C GLY A 197 21.77 -7.26 -23.36
N ALA A 198 21.97 -8.14 -22.37
CA ALA A 198 22.45 -7.79 -21.03
C ALA A 198 23.90 -7.27 -21.00
N GLU A 199 24.77 -7.73 -21.90
CA GLU A 199 26.16 -7.25 -21.97
C GLU A 199 26.23 -5.76 -22.34
N VAL A 200 25.41 -5.34 -23.31
CA VAL A 200 25.34 -3.93 -23.74
C VAL A 200 24.66 -3.07 -22.67
N GLU A 201 23.68 -3.62 -21.95
CA GLU A 201 23.11 -2.96 -20.77
C GLU A 201 24.19 -2.66 -19.71
N GLN A 202 25.11 -3.59 -19.41
CA GLN A 202 26.16 -3.33 -18.43
C GLN A 202 27.06 -2.15 -18.85
N CYS A 203 27.47 -2.10 -20.13
CA CYS A 203 28.23 -0.96 -20.66
C CYS A 203 27.47 0.37 -20.53
N TYR A 204 26.15 0.35 -20.78
CA TYR A 204 25.28 1.50 -20.56
C TYR A 204 25.23 1.92 -19.09
N LEU A 205 25.00 0.96 -18.18
CA LEU A 205 24.87 1.21 -16.75
C LEU A 205 26.17 1.78 -16.16
N ASP A 206 27.33 1.25 -16.56
CA ASP A 206 28.63 1.72 -16.08
C ASP A 206 28.88 3.17 -16.49
N SER A 207 28.70 3.50 -17.78
CA SER A 207 28.85 4.88 -18.28
C SER A 207 27.85 5.83 -17.63
N CYS A 208 26.58 5.43 -17.51
CA CYS A 208 25.55 6.29 -16.95
C CYS A 208 25.77 6.55 -15.45
N VAL A 209 26.17 5.55 -14.68
CA VAL A 209 26.41 5.72 -13.24
C VAL A 209 27.60 6.62 -12.99
N GLU A 210 28.70 6.47 -13.72
CA GLU A 210 29.88 7.33 -13.60
C GLU A 210 29.51 8.80 -13.81
N ASP A 211 28.80 9.10 -14.91
CA ASP A 211 28.39 10.47 -15.24
C ASP A 211 27.41 11.05 -14.21
N VAL A 212 26.43 10.26 -13.74
CA VAL A 212 25.47 10.71 -12.70
C VAL A 212 26.17 10.98 -11.36
N LEU A 213 27.16 10.17 -10.99
CA LEU A 213 27.93 10.42 -9.76
C LEU A 213 28.82 11.66 -9.87
N ALA A 214 29.30 11.99 -11.07
CA ALA A 214 30.10 13.19 -11.31
C ALA A 214 29.28 14.48 -11.32
N GLU A 215 28.06 14.45 -11.89
CA GLU A 215 27.22 15.64 -12.06
C GLU A 215 26.14 15.82 -10.98
N GLY A 216 25.71 14.74 -10.33
CA GLY A 216 24.62 14.74 -9.34
C GLY A 216 23.32 14.10 -9.85
N PRO A 217 22.42 13.68 -8.92
CA PRO A 217 21.21 12.93 -9.25
C PRO A 217 20.20 13.73 -10.10
N GLU A 218 20.19 15.05 -10.00
CA GLU A 218 19.30 15.92 -10.78
C GLU A 218 19.58 15.87 -12.29
N ALA A 219 20.81 15.49 -12.68
CA ALA A 219 21.20 15.31 -14.06
C ALA A 219 20.80 13.93 -14.63
N ALA A 220 20.30 13.02 -13.80
CA ALA A 220 20.16 11.61 -14.15
C ALA A 220 19.23 11.35 -15.34
N GLU A 221 18.09 12.02 -15.46
CA GLU A 221 17.21 11.83 -16.63
C GLU A 221 17.93 12.20 -17.94
N ARG A 222 18.59 13.38 -17.97
CA ARG A 222 19.32 13.86 -19.14
C ARG A 222 20.46 12.91 -19.50
N ILE A 223 21.25 12.48 -18.51
CA ILE A 223 22.38 11.58 -18.72
C ILE A 223 21.88 10.21 -19.18
N ALA A 224 20.91 9.62 -18.48
CA ALA A 224 20.37 8.30 -18.79
C ALA A 224 19.81 8.24 -20.22
N ARG A 225 19.08 9.29 -20.63
CA ARG A 225 18.55 9.44 -22.00
C ARG A 225 19.66 9.59 -23.04
N ALA A 226 20.56 10.56 -22.86
CA ALA A 226 21.63 10.82 -23.82
C ALA A 226 22.57 9.62 -23.99
N THR A 227 22.86 8.91 -22.90
CA THR A 227 23.64 7.67 -22.95
C THR A 227 22.88 6.59 -23.71
N ALA A 228 21.58 6.39 -23.47
CA ALA A 228 20.78 5.38 -24.19
C ALA A 228 20.70 5.69 -25.70
N GLU A 229 20.61 6.96 -26.07
CA GLU A 229 20.63 7.41 -27.46
C GLU A 229 21.97 7.06 -28.15
N ARG A 230 23.11 7.16 -27.46
CA ARG A 230 24.42 6.71 -27.97
C ARG A 230 24.47 5.21 -28.25
N PHE A 231 23.68 4.41 -27.52
CA PHE A 231 23.52 2.97 -27.77
C PHE A 231 22.46 2.66 -28.84
N GLY A 232 21.79 3.66 -29.42
CA GLY A 232 20.78 3.48 -30.48
C GLY A 232 19.35 3.24 -29.96
N VAL A 233 19.09 3.50 -28.68
CA VAL A 233 17.74 3.54 -28.11
C VAL A 233 17.22 4.98 -28.16
N GLN A 234 16.34 5.24 -29.12
CA GLN A 234 15.68 6.53 -29.33
C GLN A 234 14.17 6.41 -29.09
N GLU A 235 13.46 7.54 -28.99
CA GLU A 235 11.99 7.60 -28.95
C GLU A 235 11.32 6.96 -27.72
N LEU A 236 12.03 6.82 -26.60
CA LEU A 236 11.40 6.45 -25.35
C LEU A 236 10.59 7.62 -24.78
N GLU A 237 9.31 7.36 -24.52
CA GLU A 237 8.48 8.25 -23.73
C GLU A 237 9.16 8.57 -22.39
N PRO A 238 9.16 9.84 -21.94
CA PRO A 238 9.75 10.20 -20.65
C PRO A 238 9.13 9.42 -19.49
N LEU A 239 9.98 8.92 -18.59
CA LEU A 239 9.52 8.38 -17.32
C LEU A 239 9.22 9.53 -16.37
N ASP A 240 7.95 9.95 -16.32
CA ASP A 240 7.45 10.95 -15.38
C ASP A 240 6.44 10.31 -14.43
N VAL A 241 6.90 9.99 -13.22
CA VAL A 241 6.06 9.36 -12.19
C VAL A 241 4.90 10.24 -11.73
N ARG A 242 5.04 11.57 -11.80
CA ARG A 242 3.99 12.51 -11.37
C ARG A 242 2.86 12.48 -12.40
N ARG A 243 3.21 12.49 -13.69
CA ARG A 243 2.25 12.31 -14.79
C ARG A 243 1.62 10.92 -14.77
N LEU A 244 2.38 9.86 -14.50
CA LEU A 244 1.84 8.50 -14.38
C LEU A 244 0.85 8.36 -13.21
N ALA A 245 1.08 9.05 -12.09
CA ALA A 245 0.18 9.03 -10.94
C ALA A 245 -1.11 9.87 -11.16
N ARG A 246 -1.06 10.84 -12.07
CA ARG A 246 -2.17 11.75 -12.41
C ARG A 246 -2.27 11.97 -13.93
N PRO A 247 -2.56 10.93 -14.73
CA PRO A 247 -2.47 10.99 -16.20
C PRO A 247 -3.51 11.89 -16.86
N PHE A 248 -4.53 12.29 -16.09
CA PHE A 248 -5.59 13.19 -16.53
C PHE A 248 -5.52 14.59 -15.89
N ALA A 249 -4.46 14.91 -15.14
CA ALA A 249 -4.30 16.24 -14.56
C ALA A 249 -4.33 17.32 -15.65
N GLY A 250 -5.14 18.36 -15.43
CA GLY A 250 -5.26 19.50 -16.35
C GLY A 250 -6.04 19.20 -17.63
N ARG A 251 -6.73 18.05 -17.73
CA ARG A 251 -7.54 17.68 -18.90
C ARG A 251 -9.04 17.80 -18.57
N SER A 252 -9.81 18.22 -19.56
CA SER A 252 -11.28 18.27 -19.47
C SER A 252 -11.92 17.45 -20.59
N TYR A 253 -13.07 16.85 -20.30
CA TYR A 253 -13.81 15.97 -21.20
C TYR A 253 -15.24 16.47 -21.40
N PRO A 254 -15.76 16.45 -22.64
CA PRO A 254 -17.10 16.95 -22.96
C PRO A 254 -18.22 16.04 -22.47
N GLY A 255 -17.91 14.83 -22.00
CA GLY A 255 -18.90 13.89 -21.50
C GLY A 255 -18.28 12.61 -20.93
N PRO A 256 -19.08 11.78 -20.22
CA PRO A 256 -18.63 10.54 -19.62
C PRO A 256 -18.10 9.53 -20.65
N ALA A 257 -18.68 9.49 -21.86
CA ALA A 257 -18.25 8.57 -22.92
C ALA A 257 -16.82 8.86 -23.41
N GLN A 258 -16.46 10.14 -23.59
CA GLN A 258 -15.12 10.53 -24.03
C GLN A 258 -14.08 10.27 -22.94
N PHE A 259 -14.45 10.46 -21.68
CA PHE A 259 -13.58 10.09 -20.56
C PHE A 259 -13.40 8.57 -20.46
N ALA A 260 -14.48 7.79 -20.57
CA ALA A 260 -14.43 6.34 -20.54
C ALA A 260 -13.54 5.76 -21.65
N ALA A 261 -13.60 6.32 -22.87
CA ALA A 261 -12.70 5.93 -23.96
C ALA A 261 -11.23 6.22 -23.63
N ALA A 262 -10.92 7.43 -23.12
CA ALA A 262 -9.55 7.78 -22.74
C ALA A 262 -9.02 6.94 -21.56
N LEU A 263 -9.89 6.55 -20.62
CA LEU A 263 -9.55 5.63 -19.56
C LEU A 263 -9.27 4.23 -20.12
N ALA A 264 -10.11 3.70 -21.00
CA ALA A 264 -9.91 2.41 -21.63
C ALA A 264 -8.57 2.34 -22.39
N ASP A 265 -8.23 3.38 -23.15
CA ASP A 265 -6.94 3.48 -23.87
C ASP A 265 -5.75 3.44 -22.90
N LEU A 266 -5.84 4.19 -21.79
CA LEU A 266 -4.81 4.20 -20.75
C LEU A 266 -4.64 2.81 -20.11
N LEU A 267 -5.75 2.14 -19.78
CA LEU A 267 -5.71 0.79 -19.19
C LEU A 267 -5.17 -0.24 -20.18
N ALA A 268 -5.49 -0.12 -21.47
CA ALA A 268 -4.95 -0.98 -22.51
C ALA A 268 -3.43 -0.82 -22.67
N ALA A 269 -2.93 0.42 -22.65
CA ALA A 269 -1.49 0.72 -22.66
C ALA A 269 -0.79 0.16 -21.41
N ASP A 270 -1.41 0.32 -20.23
CA ASP A 270 -0.87 -0.24 -18.99
C ASP A 270 -0.80 -1.77 -19.01
N LEU A 271 -1.85 -2.44 -19.50
CA LEU A 271 -1.88 -3.89 -19.72
C LEU A 271 -0.79 -4.34 -20.69
N ALA A 272 -0.53 -3.58 -21.76
CA ALA A 272 0.57 -3.87 -22.69
C ALA A 272 1.94 -3.78 -22.00
N ALA A 273 2.20 -2.70 -21.24
CA ALA A 273 3.43 -2.55 -20.47
C ALA A 273 3.57 -3.64 -19.39
N ALA A 274 2.49 -4.01 -18.72
CA ALA A 274 2.48 -5.07 -17.72
C ALA A 274 2.76 -6.46 -18.29
N ARG A 275 2.36 -6.74 -19.54
CA ARG A 275 2.71 -7.99 -20.24
C ARG A 275 4.20 -8.09 -20.59
N LEU A 276 4.89 -6.97 -20.80
CA LEU A 276 6.35 -6.97 -20.99
C LEU A 276 7.10 -7.36 -19.70
N GLY A 277 6.44 -7.27 -18.55
CA GLY A 277 6.96 -7.78 -17.28
C GLY A 277 7.84 -6.81 -16.51
N ASN A 278 8.18 -7.17 -15.27
CA ASN A 278 8.96 -6.34 -14.34
C ASN A 278 10.48 -6.51 -14.49
N HIS A 279 10.93 -7.24 -15.51
CA HIS A 279 12.32 -7.32 -15.92
C HIS A 279 12.46 -6.84 -17.36
N ASP A 280 11.76 -7.43 -18.32
CA ASP A 280 11.99 -7.09 -19.75
C ASP A 280 11.28 -5.80 -20.19
N GLY A 281 10.23 -5.38 -19.48
CA GLY A 281 9.47 -4.17 -19.78
C GLY A 281 10.04 -2.92 -19.11
N PRO A 282 10.52 -1.90 -19.87
CA PRO A 282 11.16 -0.71 -19.30
C PRO A 282 10.34 -0.02 -18.20
N LEU A 283 9.08 0.32 -18.50
CA LEU A 283 8.21 1.04 -17.56
C LEU A 283 7.99 0.25 -16.27
N LYS A 284 7.66 -1.05 -16.38
CA LYS A 284 7.33 -1.86 -15.21
C LYS A 284 8.55 -2.29 -14.43
N ALA A 285 9.72 -2.45 -15.07
CA ALA A 285 10.99 -2.63 -14.37
C ALA A 285 11.35 -1.39 -13.54
N ALA A 286 11.24 -0.19 -14.12
CA ALA A 286 11.51 1.06 -13.42
C ALA A 286 10.57 1.31 -12.23
N LEU A 287 9.26 1.05 -12.38
CA LEU A 287 8.32 1.18 -11.26
C LEU A 287 8.52 0.10 -10.18
N ASP A 288 9.03 -1.09 -10.55
CA ASP A 288 9.35 -2.16 -9.58
C ASP A 288 10.56 -1.82 -8.70
N VAL A 289 11.42 -0.89 -9.12
CA VAL A 289 12.53 -0.35 -8.31
C VAL A 289 12.01 0.15 -6.97
N ILE A 290 10.91 0.91 -6.95
CA ILE A 290 10.28 1.43 -5.72
C ILE A 290 10.02 0.30 -4.71
N ARG A 291 9.65 -0.89 -5.17
CA ARG A 291 9.48 -2.07 -4.32
C ARG A 291 10.81 -2.68 -3.91
N ASP A 292 11.71 -2.85 -4.87
CA ASP A 292 12.97 -3.53 -4.67
C ASP A 292 13.90 -2.76 -3.71
N VAL A 293 13.80 -1.42 -3.65
CA VAL A 293 14.61 -0.55 -2.78
C VAL A 293 13.89 -0.05 -1.52
N ARG A 294 12.74 -0.63 -1.15
CA ARG A 294 12.00 -0.23 0.08
C ARG A 294 12.88 -0.23 1.33
N GLY A 295 13.83 -1.17 1.43
CA GLY A 295 14.80 -1.20 2.53
C GLY A 295 15.63 0.08 2.61
N THR A 296 16.14 0.57 1.46
CA THR A 296 16.88 1.84 1.38
C THR A 296 15.99 3.04 1.72
N VAL A 297 14.73 3.05 1.27
CA VAL A 297 13.78 4.12 1.65
C VAL A 297 13.60 4.15 3.17
N ARG A 298 13.47 2.99 3.83
CA ARG A 298 13.37 2.92 5.31
C ARG A 298 14.61 3.41 6.03
N THR A 299 15.81 3.19 5.47
CA THR A 299 17.04 3.81 6.00
C THR A 299 16.92 5.33 6.06
N ALA A 300 16.22 5.95 5.11
CA ALA A 300 15.97 7.40 5.10
C ALA A 300 14.90 7.84 6.10
N VAL A 301 13.79 7.10 6.21
CA VAL A 301 12.56 7.64 6.82
C VAL A 301 12.22 7.15 8.23
N ASP A 302 12.63 5.92 8.59
CA ASP A 302 12.28 5.34 9.89
C ASP A 302 12.97 6.12 11.04
N ASP A 303 12.31 6.18 12.19
CA ASP A 303 12.87 6.71 13.45
C ASP A 303 13.36 8.17 13.34
N GLY A 304 12.52 9.05 12.77
CA GLY A 304 12.83 10.48 12.68
C GLY A 304 13.93 10.82 11.68
N GLY A 305 14.14 9.96 10.67
CA GLY A 305 15.14 10.20 9.62
C GLY A 305 14.83 11.38 8.70
N LEU A 306 13.57 11.85 8.68
CA LEU A 306 13.13 13.06 7.98
C LEU A 306 12.81 14.19 8.95
N THR A 307 12.89 15.43 8.50
CA THR A 307 12.27 16.57 9.21
C THR A 307 10.76 16.35 9.37
N ALA A 308 10.15 16.89 10.42
CA ALA A 308 8.73 16.74 10.70
C ALA A 308 7.84 17.21 9.53
N ARG A 309 8.19 18.37 8.93
CA ARG A 309 7.53 18.89 7.72
C ARG A 309 7.62 17.89 6.57
N SER A 310 8.83 17.42 6.24
CA SER A 310 9.03 16.55 5.08
C SER A 310 8.42 15.15 5.30
N HIS A 311 8.44 14.64 6.53
CA HIS A 311 7.72 13.41 6.87
C HIS A 311 6.21 13.55 6.58
N ARG A 312 5.58 14.64 7.04
CA ARG A 312 4.15 14.90 6.85
C ARG A 312 3.79 15.14 5.38
N GLU A 313 4.46 16.09 4.74
CA GLU A 313 4.05 16.65 3.45
C GLU A 313 4.61 15.86 2.28
N ASP A 314 5.91 15.62 2.28
CA ASP A 314 6.63 15.06 1.15
C ASP A 314 6.52 13.54 1.14
N PHE A 315 6.78 12.91 2.28
CA PHE A 315 6.78 11.46 2.36
C PHE A 315 5.36 10.90 2.45
N LEU A 316 4.62 11.18 3.52
CA LEU A 316 3.26 10.65 3.69
C LEU A 316 2.24 11.32 2.77
N GLY A 317 2.35 12.64 2.57
CA GLY A 317 1.42 13.41 1.75
C GLY A 317 1.55 13.16 0.24
N TRP A 318 2.77 12.90 -0.24
CA TRP A 318 3.05 12.76 -1.67
C TRP A 318 3.65 11.41 -2.08
N PHE A 319 4.79 11.00 -1.52
CA PHE A 319 5.51 9.81 -1.98
C PHE A 319 4.80 8.49 -1.63
N ALA A 320 4.32 8.31 -0.40
CA ALA A 320 3.62 7.10 0.03
C ALA A 320 2.39 6.78 -0.85
N PRO A 321 1.46 7.73 -1.16
CA PRO A 321 0.35 7.44 -2.07
C PRO A 321 0.80 7.24 -3.52
N LEU A 322 1.87 7.92 -3.98
CA LEU A 322 2.43 7.73 -5.33
C LEU A 322 3.04 6.33 -5.48
N SER A 323 3.89 5.91 -4.55
CA SER A 323 4.53 4.60 -4.53
C SER A 323 3.50 3.47 -4.41
N GLY A 324 2.49 3.64 -3.55
CA GLY A 324 1.36 2.72 -3.48
C GLY A 324 0.64 2.57 -4.81
N PHE A 325 0.31 3.69 -5.47
CA PHE A 325 -0.41 3.68 -6.75
C PHE A 325 0.41 3.07 -7.90
N LEU A 326 1.70 3.39 -8.01
CA LEU A 326 2.52 2.98 -9.16
C LEU A 326 3.18 1.60 -9.00
N ALA A 327 3.54 1.20 -7.77
CA ALA A 327 4.36 0.00 -7.54
C ALA A 327 3.61 -1.15 -6.84
N ALA A 328 2.47 -0.89 -6.20
CA ALA A 328 1.71 -1.90 -5.46
C ALA A 328 0.49 -2.46 -6.22
N GLY A 329 0.46 -2.33 -7.54
CA GLY A 329 -0.63 -2.77 -8.44
C GLY A 329 -1.17 -4.20 -8.25
N PRO A 330 -2.43 -4.48 -8.64
CA PRO A 330 -2.93 -5.85 -8.71
C PRO A 330 -2.26 -6.67 -9.83
N PRO A 331 -2.47 -8.00 -9.89
CA PRO A 331 -2.08 -8.76 -11.08
C PRO A 331 -2.87 -8.33 -12.32
N LEU A 332 -2.30 -8.58 -13.50
CA LEU A 332 -2.89 -8.30 -14.82
C LEU A 332 -4.36 -8.73 -14.96
N SER A 333 -4.74 -9.88 -14.39
CA SER A 333 -6.10 -10.40 -14.47
C SER A 333 -7.13 -9.43 -13.92
N ARG A 334 -6.84 -8.76 -12.79
CA ARG A 334 -7.76 -7.80 -12.16
C ARG A 334 -8.01 -6.57 -13.03
N LEU A 335 -6.99 -6.10 -13.74
CA LEU A 335 -7.15 -4.95 -14.63
C LEU A 335 -7.90 -5.34 -15.91
N ARG A 336 -7.69 -6.56 -16.44
CA ARG A 336 -8.52 -7.12 -17.54
C ARG A 336 -9.99 -7.24 -17.13
N GLU A 337 -10.25 -7.74 -15.91
CA GLU A 337 -11.60 -7.84 -15.33
C GLU A 337 -12.26 -6.47 -15.22
N THR A 338 -11.51 -5.46 -14.76
CA THR A 338 -12.00 -4.08 -14.64
C THR A 338 -12.38 -3.48 -15.99
N LEU A 339 -11.56 -3.70 -17.03
CA LEU A 339 -11.87 -3.24 -18.38
C LEU A 339 -13.17 -3.89 -18.91
N ALA A 340 -13.34 -5.20 -18.72
CA ALA A 340 -14.56 -5.91 -19.11
C ALA A 340 -15.81 -5.39 -18.37
N LEU A 341 -15.67 -4.98 -17.11
CA LEU A 341 -16.75 -4.38 -16.33
C LEU A 341 -17.10 -2.97 -16.83
N LEU A 342 -16.11 -2.15 -17.18
CA LEU A 342 -16.31 -0.84 -17.81
C LEU A 342 -17.07 -0.99 -19.14
N GLU A 343 -16.64 -1.93 -19.99
CA GLU A 343 -17.28 -2.21 -21.29
C GLU A 343 -18.71 -2.73 -21.15
N SER A 344 -19.00 -3.49 -20.09
CA SER A 344 -20.37 -3.97 -19.80
C SER A 344 -21.32 -2.87 -19.32
N GLY A 345 -20.79 -1.71 -18.90
CA GLY A 345 -21.56 -0.64 -18.28
C GLY A 345 -21.96 -0.88 -16.82
N LEU A 346 -21.55 -1.99 -16.20
CA LEU A 346 -21.76 -2.23 -14.76
C LEU A 346 -20.82 -1.41 -13.87
N LEU A 347 -19.65 -1.06 -14.37
CA LEU A 347 -18.72 -0.16 -13.71
C LEU A 347 -18.63 1.14 -14.52
N GLU A 348 -18.84 2.26 -13.86
CA GLU A 348 -18.62 3.61 -14.38
C GLU A 348 -17.55 4.30 -13.53
N VAL A 349 -16.62 5.03 -14.15
CA VAL A 349 -15.69 5.92 -13.44
C VAL A 349 -16.07 7.36 -13.74
N VAL A 350 -16.42 8.14 -12.72
CA VAL A 350 -16.97 9.50 -12.90
C VAL A 350 -15.99 10.49 -13.51
N GLY A 351 -14.69 10.27 -13.30
CA GLY A 351 -13.64 11.16 -13.77
C GLY A 351 -12.51 11.39 -12.75
N PRO A 352 -11.49 12.17 -13.14
CA PRO A 352 -10.37 12.53 -12.27
C PRO A 352 -10.75 13.64 -11.29
N ALA A 353 -10.08 13.70 -10.15
CA ALA A 353 -10.44 14.59 -9.03
C ALA A 353 -11.92 14.44 -8.60
N ALA A 354 -12.38 13.19 -8.53
CA ALA A 354 -13.74 12.86 -8.13
C ALA A 354 -14.05 13.41 -6.72
N ARG A 355 -15.25 13.97 -6.56
CA ARG A 355 -15.79 14.47 -5.29
C ARG A 355 -17.01 13.66 -4.89
N PHE A 356 -17.18 13.44 -3.59
CA PHE A 356 -18.27 12.68 -3.00
C PHE A 356 -18.96 13.56 -1.98
N THR A 357 -20.22 13.91 -2.21
CA THR A 357 -20.95 14.81 -1.33
C THR A 357 -22.28 14.22 -0.89
N ALA A 358 -22.75 14.66 0.26
CA ALA A 358 -24.13 14.46 0.68
C ALA A 358 -25.04 15.47 -0.04
N ASP A 359 -26.09 14.99 -0.70
CA ASP A 359 -27.12 15.84 -1.31
C ASP A 359 -28.36 15.83 -0.41
N GLU A 360 -28.49 16.89 0.38
CA GLU A 360 -29.59 17.11 1.33
C GLU A 360 -30.96 17.14 0.63
N ALA A 361 -31.04 17.63 -0.61
CA ALA A 361 -32.29 17.79 -1.33
C ALA A 361 -32.82 16.45 -1.86
N THR A 362 -31.93 15.57 -2.31
CA THR A 362 -32.32 14.24 -2.82
C THR A 362 -32.27 13.15 -1.76
N GLY A 363 -31.60 13.40 -0.63
CA GLY A 363 -31.39 12.40 0.42
C GLY A 363 -30.43 11.27 0.02
N ALA A 364 -29.58 11.52 -0.99
CA ALA A 364 -28.65 10.56 -1.55
C ALA A 364 -27.22 11.13 -1.59
N PHE A 365 -26.24 10.27 -1.89
CA PHE A 365 -24.88 10.71 -2.17
C PHE A 365 -24.75 11.14 -3.63
N ARG A 366 -24.01 12.21 -3.86
CA ARG A 366 -23.62 12.70 -5.18
C ARG A 366 -22.15 12.41 -5.43
N VAL A 367 -21.85 11.85 -6.59
CA VAL A 367 -20.48 11.62 -7.04
C VAL A 367 -20.28 12.28 -8.40
N GLU A 368 -19.23 13.10 -8.54
CA GLU A 368 -18.97 13.81 -9.78
C GLU A 368 -17.49 14.16 -9.97
N SER A 369 -17.14 14.57 -11.19
CA SER A 369 -15.85 15.15 -11.55
C SER A 369 -16.07 16.44 -12.32
N ALA A 370 -15.48 17.54 -11.84
CA ALA A 370 -15.51 18.82 -12.55
C ALA A 370 -14.78 18.79 -13.90
N GLN A 371 -13.89 17.81 -14.11
CA GLN A 371 -13.17 17.62 -15.37
C GLN A 371 -13.99 16.86 -16.42
N VAL A 372 -15.18 16.35 -16.09
CA VAL A 372 -16.02 15.59 -17.01
C VAL A 372 -17.44 16.14 -16.96
N ALA A 373 -17.85 16.84 -18.03
CA ALA A 373 -19.19 17.41 -18.11
C ALA A 373 -20.25 16.31 -18.02
N GLY A 374 -21.31 16.53 -17.22
CA GLY A 374 -22.39 15.56 -17.05
C GLY A 374 -22.01 14.26 -16.29
N SER A 375 -20.89 14.25 -15.57
CA SER A 375 -20.43 13.08 -14.79
C SER A 375 -21.22 12.80 -13.53
N ALA A 376 -22.04 13.76 -13.06
CA ALA A 376 -22.73 13.63 -11.78
C ALA A 376 -23.68 12.43 -11.73
N ARG A 377 -23.59 11.65 -10.65
CA ARG A 377 -24.47 10.52 -10.35
C ARG A 377 -25.00 10.63 -8.93
N SER A 378 -26.27 10.27 -8.75
CA SER A 378 -26.91 10.13 -7.44
C SER A 378 -26.98 8.65 -7.06
N CYS A 379 -26.53 8.32 -5.85
CA CYS A 379 -26.39 6.96 -5.32
C CYS A 379 -26.96 6.89 -3.89
N ALA A 380 -27.80 5.91 -3.61
CA ALA A 380 -28.33 5.68 -2.25
C ALA A 380 -27.28 5.07 -1.32
N THR A 381 -26.28 4.39 -1.88
CA THR A 381 -25.20 3.76 -1.12
C THR A 381 -23.85 4.33 -1.53
N LEU A 382 -23.00 4.60 -0.54
CA LEU A 382 -21.60 4.97 -0.71
C LEU A 382 -20.73 3.97 0.06
N ILE A 383 -19.79 3.32 -0.63
CA ILE A 383 -18.76 2.48 -0.05
C ILE A 383 -17.45 3.24 -0.05
N ASP A 384 -16.83 3.38 1.11
CA ASP A 384 -15.44 3.82 1.20
C ASP A 384 -14.53 2.60 0.99
N ALA A 385 -13.92 2.48 -0.19
CA ALA A 385 -13.04 1.37 -0.50
C ALA A 385 -11.59 1.62 -0.05
N ARG A 386 -11.33 2.55 0.87
CA ARG A 386 -10.00 2.74 1.47
C ARG A 386 -9.87 1.95 2.77
N ILE A 387 -8.66 1.49 3.06
CA ILE A 387 -8.33 0.92 4.38
C ILE A 387 -7.97 2.07 5.32
N PRO A 388 -8.56 2.14 6.54
CA PRO A 388 -8.19 3.14 7.53
C PRO A 388 -6.69 3.05 7.89
N GLY A 389 -6.05 4.21 8.04
CA GLY A 389 -4.70 4.30 8.58
C GLY A 389 -4.68 4.00 10.08
N ALA A 390 -3.52 3.58 10.58
CA ALA A 390 -3.30 3.51 12.02
C ALA A 390 -3.20 4.92 12.59
N ASP A 391 -3.95 5.16 13.66
CA ASP A 391 -3.93 6.41 14.40
C ASP A 391 -4.39 6.10 15.83
N LEU A 392 -3.46 6.25 16.77
CA LEU A 392 -3.66 5.94 18.17
C LEU A 392 -4.66 6.89 18.81
N ASP A 393 -4.81 8.13 18.39
CA ASP A 393 -5.81 9.02 18.98
C ASP A 393 -7.22 8.67 18.53
N LEU A 394 -7.34 8.13 17.32
CA LEU A 394 -8.61 7.78 16.70
C LEU A 394 -9.04 6.33 16.92
N ASP A 395 -8.19 5.42 17.40
CA ASP A 395 -8.53 4.00 17.58
C ASP A 395 -9.40 3.75 18.83
N PRO A 396 -10.70 3.45 18.67
CA PRO A 396 -11.63 3.29 19.79
C PRO A 396 -11.56 1.92 20.47
N ALA A 397 -10.71 0.99 20.01
CA ALA A 397 -10.67 -0.37 20.54
C ALA A 397 -10.43 -0.39 22.06
N PRO A 398 -11.17 -1.21 22.84
CA PRO A 398 -11.08 -1.20 24.31
C PRO A 398 -9.66 -1.41 24.84
N LEU A 399 -8.91 -2.36 24.27
CA LEU A 399 -7.51 -2.59 24.64
C LEU A 399 -6.63 -1.37 24.37
N THR A 400 -6.75 -0.77 23.18
CA THR A 400 -5.99 0.42 22.81
C THR A 400 -6.28 1.58 23.77
N ARG A 401 -7.57 1.88 24.02
CA ARG A 401 -7.96 2.94 24.97
C ARG A 401 -7.43 2.67 26.38
N GLN A 402 -7.46 1.41 26.82
CA GLN A 402 -6.95 1.05 28.13
C GLN A 402 -5.42 1.20 28.22
N LEU A 403 -4.67 0.79 27.20
CA LEU A 403 -3.21 0.92 27.17
C LEU A 403 -2.77 2.39 27.17
N VAL A 404 -3.46 3.25 26.41
CA VAL A 404 -3.24 4.71 26.41
C VAL A 404 -3.57 5.31 27.77
N ALA A 405 -4.73 4.97 28.35
CA ALA A 405 -5.13 5.48 29.66
C ALA A 405 -4.20 5.04 30.80
N ALA A 406 -3.61 3.83 30.68
CA ALA A 406 -2.60 3.32 31.61
C ALA A 406 -1.20 3.92 31.37
N GLY A 407 -1.04 4.74 30.33
CA GLY A 407 0.23 5.35 29.95
C GLY A 407 1.25 4.36 29.37
N LEU A 408 0.82 3.17 28.95
CA LEU A 408 1.69 2.13 28.39
C LEU A 408 1.91 2.29 26.89
N TRP A 409 0.96 2.91 26.19
CA TRP A 409 1.05 3.27 24.77
C TRP A 409 0.97 4.79 24.63
N THR A 410 1.94 5.36 23.93
CA THR A 410 1.98 6.77 23.54
C THR A 410 2.09 6.87 22.03
N SER A 411 1.66 7.99 21.47
CA SER A 411 1.83 8.26 20.05
C SER A 411 3.25 8.74 19.76
N TRP A 412 3.81 8.33 18.64
CA TRP A 412 5.12 8.75 18.18
C TRP A 412 5.02 10.08 17.41
N ALA A 413 5.68 11.10 17.95
CA ALA A 413 5.84 12.39 17.30
C ALA A 413 7.26 12.55 16.72
N ASN A 414 7.33 12.95 15.46
CA ASN A 414 8.55 13.41 14.84
C ASN A 414 8.82 14.87 15.25
N GLU A 415 9.85 15.10 16.05
CA GLU A 415 10.29 16.42 16.52
C GLU A 415 11.50 16.97 15.73
N ALA A 416 11.88 16.29 14.64
CA ALA A 416 13.06 16.66 13.87
C ALA A 416 12.84 17.92 13.02
N GLY A 417 13.84 18.81 12.96
CA GLY A 417 13.81 19.99 12.09
C GLY A 417 13.06 21.21 12.66
N GLY A 418 12.77 21.23 13.96
CA GLY A 418 12.20 22.41 14.65
C GLY A 418 10.68 22.54 14.59
N GLU A 419 9.99 21.55 14.02
CA GLU A 419 8.54 21.38 14.04
C GLU A 419 8.18 20.02 14.65
N SER A 420 6.94 19.88 15.10
CA SER A 420 6.40 18.61 15.63
C SER A 420 5.36 18.02 14.68
N PHE A 421 5.45 16.72 14.44
CA PHE A 421 4.45 15.95 13.71
C PHE A 421 4.13 14.63 14.42
N ASP A 422 3.01 14.61 15.12
CA ASP A 422 2.40 13.38 15.63
C ASP A 422 1.88 12.52 14.48
N THR A 423 2.37 11.28 14.41
CA THR A 423 2.04 10.32 13.35
C THR A 423 0.86 9.41 13.67
N GLY A 424 0.42 9.38 14.93
CA GLY A 424 -0.58 8.43 15.41
C GLY A 424 -0.06 6.98 15.58
N GLY A 425 1.20 6.69 15.24
CA GLY A 425 1.80 5.37 15.44
C GLY A 425 2.22 5.15 16.89
N VAL A 426 2.17 3.92 17.41
CA VAL A 426 2.66 3.63 18.77
C VAL A 426 4.18 3.86 18.82
N ALA A 427 4.61 4.70 19.76
CA ALA A 427 6.02 4.97 20.01
C ALA A 427 6.70 3.73 20.56
N VAL A 428 7.76 3.29 19.89
CA VAL A 428 8.55 2.13 20.26
C VAL A 428 10.04 2.44 20.28
N THR A 429 10.80 1.66 21.05
CA THR A 429 12.26 1.63 20.94
C THR A 429 12.69 1.11 19.56
N ALA A 430 13.99 1.24 19.24
CA ALA A 430 14.63 0.33 18.30
C ALA A 430 14.42 -1.14 18.73
N ALA A 431 14.82 -2.11 17.91
CA ALA A 431 14.72 -3.54 18.24
C ALA A 431 15.13 -3.78 19.72
N PRO A 432 14.26 -4.37 20.56
CA PRO A 432 13.16 -5.27 20.20
C PRO A 432 11.76 -4.64 20.14
N TYR A 433 11.62 -3.32 19.89
CA TYR A 433 10.32 -2.65 19.68
C TYR A 433 9.39 -2.69 20.91
N ARG A 434 9.93 -2.30 22.06
CA ARG A 434 9.13 -2.11 23.28
C ARG A 434 8.40 -0.77 23.20
N PRO A 435 7.12 -0.67 23.61
CA PRO A 435 6.45 0.61 23.61
C PRO A 435 7.09 1.54 24.64
N LEU A 436 7.07 2.84 24.35
CA LEU A 436 7.50 3.89 25.26
C LEU A 436 6.31 4.40 26.06
N ASP A 437 6.47 4.45 27.38
CA ASP A 437 5.44 4.97 28.28
C ASP A 437 5.34 6.51 28.24
N VAL A 438 4.45 7.08 29.05
CA VAL A 438 4.21 8.54 29.13
C VAL A 438 5.41 9.37 29.59
N ILE A 439 6.45 8.75 30.16
CA ILE A 439 7.70 9.44 30.52
C ILE A 439 8.84 9.13 29.53
N GLY A 440 8.55 8.35 28.48
CA GLY A 440 9.50 8.00 27.42
C GLY A 440 10.36 6.76 27.73
N GLU A 441 10.01 6.00 28.77
CA GLU A 441 10.78 4.81 29.17
C GLU A 441 10.23 3.53 28.50
N PRO A 442 11.09 2.59 28.09
CA PRO A 442 10.65 1.32 27.52
C PRO A 442 9.87 0.46 28.53
N VAL A 443 8.69 -0.02 28.14
CA VAL A 443 7.88 -0.92 28.97
C VAL A 443 8.42 -2.34 28.93
N GLU A 444 9.08 -2.76 30.01
CA GLU A 444 9.71 -4.08 30.13
C GLU A 444 8.73 -5.25 29.96
N GLY A 445 9.08 -6.17 29.04
CA GLY A 445 8.32 -7.38 28.76
C GLY A 445 7.06 -7.18 27.92
N LEU A 446 6.85 -5.97 27.38
CA LEU A 446 5.82 -5.66 26.39
C LEU A 446 6.48 -5.30 25.05
N TYR A 447 5.91 -5.78 23.95
CA TYR A 447 6.42 -5.54 22.59
C TYR A 447 5.28 -5.17 21.66
N VAL A 448 5.55 -4.34 20.66
CA VAL A 448 4.58 -3.95 19.64
C VAL A 448 5.15 -4.30 18.26
N LEU A 449 4.38 -5.05 17.47
CA LEU A 449 4.84 -5.57 16.19
C LEU A 449 3.81 -5.30 15.09
N GLY A 450 4.29 -4.78 13.95
CA GLY A 450 3.50 -4.62 12.74
C GLY A 450 2.76 -3.29 12.67
N ILE A 451 1.53 -3.31 12.18
CA ILE A 451 0.74 -2.13 11.83
C ILE A 451 0.59 -1.10 12.96
N PRO A 452 0.50 -1.46 14.26
CA PRO A 452 0.43 -0.46 15.32
C PRO A 452 1.64 0.48 15.39
N THR A 453 2.80 0.09 14.84
CA THR A 453 3.99 0.96 14.76
C THR A 453 4.07 1.75 13.44
N GLU A 454 3.07 1.65 12.56
CA GLU A 454 3.00 2.44 11.33
C GLU A 454 2.93 3.93 11.69
N GLY A 455 3.77 4.76 11.07
CA GLY A 455 3.93 6.18 11.41
C GLY A 455 5.32 6.48 11.95
N GLN A 456 5.78 5.75 12.97
CA GLN A 456 7.21 5.73 13.34
C GLN A 456 8.03 4.93 12.33
N ARG A 457 7.45 3.82 11.88
CA ARG A 457 8.06 2.88 10.94
C ARG A 457 7.21 2.79 9.70
N TRP A 458 7.84 2.79 8.53
CA TRP A 458 7.10 2.79 7.28
C TRP A 458 6.86 1.39 6.71
N PHE A 459 5.64 1.17 6.24
CA PHE A 459 5.25 0.00 5.44
C PHE A 459 5.26 -1.31 6.23
N MET A 460 4.66 -1.29 7.42
CA MET A 460 4.49 -2.44 8.32
C MET A 460 3.25 -3.29 8.00
N GLN A 461 2.51 -2.91 6.95
CA GLN A 461 1.30 -3.58 6.47
C GLN A 461 1.58 -4.84 5.63
N VAL A 462 2.82 -5.05 5.17
CA VAL A 462 3.16 -6.17 4.27
C VAL A 462 4.22 -7.07 4.90
N GLY A 463 3.76 -8.23 5.36
CA GLY A 463 4.64 -9.32 5.84
C GLY A 463 5.01 -10.36 4.77
N SER A 464 4.41 -10.31 3.57
CA SER A 464 4.69 -11.28 2.50
C SER A 464 6.02 -11.00 1.81
N THR A 465 6.87 -12.01 1.67
CA THR A 465 8.23 -11.88 1.11
C THR A 465 8.43 -12.84 -0.05
N ARG A 466 9.45 -12.59 -0.88
CA ARG A 466 9.97 -13.68 -1.71
C ARG A 466 10.59 -14.75 -0.80
N PRO A 467 10.50 -16.05 -1.15
CA PRO A 467 11.17 -17.11 -0.40
C PRO A 467 12.68 -16.86 -0.31
N GLY A 468 13.27 -17.08 0.88
CA GLY A 468 14.72 -16.97 1.11
C GLY A 468 15.12 -15.80 2.02
N PRO A 469 15.15 -14.54 1.52
CA PRO A 469 15.57 -13.40 2.32
C PRO A 469 14.53 -13.04 3.39
N TRP A 470 15.00 -12.78 4.61
CA TRP A 470 14.19 -12.14 5.64
C TRP A 470 13.91 -10.70 5.21
N THR A 471 12.64 -10.30 5.27
CA THR A 471 12.32 -8.87 5.27
C THR A 471 12.51 -8.32 6.66
N GLN A 472 12.49 -7.00 6.76
CA GLN A 472 12.49 -6.31 8.04
C GLN A 472 11.34 -6.79 8.93
N PHE A 473 10.14 -7.05 8.39
CA PHE A 473 9.04 -7.60 9.19
C PHE A 473 9.40 -8.93 9.87
N THR A 474 10.08 -9.84 9.15
CA THR A 474 10.59 -11.10 9.72
C THR A 474 11.70 -10.84 10.74
N ALA A 475 12.63 -9.94 10.43
CA ALA A 475 13.72 -9.58 11.34
C ALA A 475 13.21 -8.93 12.64
N ASP A 476 12.16 -8.11 12.56
CA ASP A 476 11.55 -7.48 13.72
C ASP A 476 10.88 -8.52 14.62
N ALA A 477 10.14 -9.45 14.01
CA ALA A 477 9.52 -10.56 14.72
C ALA A 477 10.55 -11.46 15.39
N ASP A 478 11.69 -11.71 14.74
CA ASP A 478 12.81 -12.48 15.29
C ASP A 478 13.47 -11.76 16.47
N ALA A 479 13.70 -10.44 16.36
CA ALA A 479 14.24 -9.64 17.46
C ALA A 479 13.31 -9.62 18.69
N VAL A 480 12.00 -9.46 18.46
CA VAL A 480 10.98 -9.57 19.51
C VAL A 480 11.01 -10.96 20.13
N ALA A 481 11.03 -12.03 19.32
CA ALA A 481 11.03 -13.40 19.81
C ALA A 481 12.31 -13.72 20.62
N ALA A 482 13.47 -13.28 20.15
CA ALA A 482 14.75 -13.48 20.82
C ALA A 482 14.76 -12.84 22.21
N ASP A 483 14.29 -11.59 22.33
CA ASP A 483 14.22 -10.89 23.62
C ASP A 483 13.12 -11.46 24.53
N ALA A 484 11.93 -11.76 23.99
CA ALA A 484 10.83 -12.32 24.76
C ALA A 484 11.14 -13.71 25.34
N LEU A 485 11.99 -14.49 24.67
CA LEU A 485 12.44 -15.80 25.13
C LEU A 485 13.71 -15.73 26.00
N ALA A 486 14.39 -14.59 26.05
CA ALA A 486 15.61 -14.43 26.82
C ALA A 486 15.33 -14.60 28.33
N GLY A 487 16.09 -15.48 28.97
CA GLY A 487 16.00 -15.73 30.41
C GLY A 487 14.81 -16.59 30.85
N LEU A 488 13.93 -17.02 29.94
CA LEU A 488 12.91 -18.02 30.25
C LEU A 488 13.56 -19.42 30.35
N PRO A 489 13.13 -20.29 31.29
CA PRO A 489 13.61 -21.66 31.34
C PRO A 489 13.30 -22.34 30.01
N ARG A 490 14.35 -22.91 29.37
CA ARG A 490 14.17 -23.66 28.12
C ARG A 490 13.17 -24.78 28.36
N ILE A 491 11.96 -24.60 27.84
CA ILE A 491 11.00 -25.69 27.76
C ILE A 491 11.66 -26.75 26.86
N ALA A 492 11.82 -27.96 27.37
CA ALA A 492 12.33 -29.08 26.59
C ALA A 492 11.50 -29.19 25.31
N VAL A 493 12.14 -28.93 24.17
CA VAL A 493 11.52 -28.99 22.85
C VAL A 493 10.94 -30.40 22.70
N LEU A 494 9.61 -30.50 22.61
CA LEU A 494 8.96 -31.73 22.14
C LEU A 494 9.52 -32.02 20.75
N PRO A 495 9.91 -33.28 20.43
CA PRO A 495 10.57 -33.59 19.18
C PRO A 495 9.77 -33.03 18.00
N ALA A 496 10.47 -32.35 17.08
CA ALA A 496 9.89 -31.89 15.83
C ALA A 496 9.15 -33.07 15.17
N LEU A 497 7.95 -32.81 14.64
CA LEU A 497 7.22 -33.77 13.82
C LEU A 497 8.05 -34.06 12.55
N THR A 498 8.98 -35.01 12.64
CA THR A 498 9.60 -35.66 11.49
C THR A 498 8.57 -36.61 10.90
N GLY A 499 7.81 -36.11 9.92
CA GLY A 499 6.71 -36.86 9.31
C GLY A 499 6.37 -36.37 7.92
N GLY A 500 7.35 -36.23 7.04
CA GLY A 500 7.12 -36.27 5.59
C GLY A 500 7.34 -37.71 5.10
N PRO A 501 6.41 -38.32 4.35
CA PRO A 501 6.59 -39.69 3.88
C PRO A 501 7.77 -39.73 2.90
N ALA A 502 8.71 -40.63 3.17
CA ALA A 502 9.75 -40.98 2.24
C ALA A 502 9.10 -41.58 0.98
N LEU A 503 9.25 -40.91 -0.15
CA LEU A 503 9.06 -41.52 -1.47
C LEU A 503 10.22 -42.49 -1.69
N THR A 504 10.10 -43.70 -1.17
CA THR A 504 10.94 -44.82 -1.59
C THR A 504 10.44 -45.31 -2.94
N GLY A 505 11.28 -45.18 -3.95
CA GLY A 505 11.12 -45.86 -5.23
C GLY A 505 11.33 -47.38 -5.11
N GLY A 506 10.71 -48.09 -6.06
CA GLY A 506 10.77 -49.53 -6.27
C GLY A 506 9.38 -49.99 -6.72
N GLY A 507 9.11 -50.36 -7.96
CA GLY A 507 9.94 -51.06 -8.91
C GLY A 507 9.26 -52.41 -9.19
N SER A 508 8.48 -52.45 -10.27
CA SER A 508 8.16 -53.64 -11.07
C SER A 508 7.69 -53.18 -12.43
#